data_AF-A0A3A3HHM2-F1
#
_entry.id   AF-A0A3A3HHM2-F1
#
_cell.length_a   1.000
_cell.length_b   1.000
_cell.length_c   1.000
_cell.angle_alpha   90.00
_cell.angle_beta   90.00
_cell.angle_gamma   90.00
#
_symmetry.space_group_name_H-M   'P 1'
#
loop_
_entity.id
_entity.type
_entity.pdbx_description
1 polymer ?
#
loop_
_entity_poly.entity_id
_entity_poly.type
_entity_poly.pdbx_seq_one_letter_code
_entity_poly.pdbx_strand_id
1 'polypeptide(L)' 'MKDIRCGKCRALLFRMSGATNEIEIKCRRCGTVNHLRPNEPEPERQERLERDVSCGSISPRK' A
#
# COMPACT_ATOMS: atom_id res chain seq x y z
N MET A 1 15.65 12.33 4.34
CA MET A 1 14.70 11.96 5.43
C MET A 1 13.28 12.23 4.95
N LYS A 2 12.32 11.37 5.28
CA LYS A 2 10.91 11.53 4.89
C LYS A 2 10.11 12.07 6.07
N ASP A 3 9.34 13.13 5.84
CA ASP A 3 8.40 13.66 6.81
C ASP A 3 7.15 12.78 6.83
N ILE A 4 6.85 12.17 7.97
CA ILE A 4 5.62 11.42 8.17
C ILE A 4 4.60 12.33 8.84
N ARG A 5 3.43 12.47 8.20
CA ARG A 5 2.38 13.40 8.62
C ARG A 5 1.12 12.64 8.98
N CYS A 6 0.33 13.23 9.87
CA CYS A 6 -0.94 12.67 10.30
C CYS A 6 -1.92 12.58 9.13
N GLY A 7 -2.57 11.43 8.96
CA GLY A 7 -3.58 11.22 7.91
C GLY A 7 -4.84 12.09 8.07
N LYS A 8 -5.10 12.63 9.27
CA LYS A 8 -6.27 13.47 9.56
C LYS A 8 -5.99 14.97 9.49
N CYS A 9 -4.98 15.45 10.23
CA CYS A 9 -4.72 16.90 10.36
C CYS A 9 -3.42 17.37 9.67
N ARG A 10 -2.70 16.47 8.99
CA ARG A 10 -1.43 16.75 8.29
C ARG A 10 -0.30 17.31 9.16
N ALA A 11 -0.47 17.33 10.49
CA ALA A 11 0.60 17.68 11.41
C ALA A 11 1.78 16.70 11.26
N LEU A 12 3.00 17.21 11.38
CA LEU A 12 4.20 16.37 11.42
C LEU A 12 4.11 15.44 12.64
N LEU A 13 4.24 14.13 12.39
CA LEU A 13 4.32 13.13 13.44
C LEU A 13 5.80 12.91 13.82
N PHE A 14 6.64 12.56 12.83
CA PHE A 14 8.08 12.41 12.99
C PHE A 14 8.80 12.46 11.62
N ARG A 15 10.13 12.47 11.65
CA ARG A 15 10.99 12.36 10.47
C ARG A 15 11.68 11.00 10.46
N MET A 16 11.79 10.41 9.28
CA MET A 16 12.27 9.04 9.11
C MET A 16 13.52 8.99 8.22
N SER A 17 14.48 8.17 8.62
CA SER A 17 15.66 7.77 7.84
C SER A 17 15.75 6.25 7.82
N GLY A 18 15.97 5.64 6.65
CA GLY A 18 16.01 4.18 6.51
C GLY A 18 14.62 3.55 6.42
N ALA A 19 14.55 2.22 6.55
CA ALA A 19 13.30 1.48 6.63
C ALA A 19 12.72 1.54 8.05
N THR A 20 11.40 1.60 8.18
CA THR A 20 10.72 1.52 9.48
C THR A 20 10.06 0.18 9.65
N ASN A 21 10.06 -0.28 10.89
CA ASN A 21 9.14 -1.30 11.37
C ASN A 21 7.72 -0.73 11.45
N GLU A 22 6.75 -1.61 11.72
CA GLU A 22 5.40 -1.18 12.03
C GLU A 22 5.41 -0.29 13.29
N ILE A 23 4.77 0.89 13.20
CA ILE A 23 4.69 1.83 14.31
C ILE A 23 3.28 2.39 14.44
N GLU A 24 2.80 2.42 15.68
CA GLU A 24 1.56 3.08 16.06
C GLU A 24 1.88 4.37 16.82
N ILE A 25 1.38 5.51 16.33
CA ILE A 25 1.64 6.81 16.94
C ILE A 25 0.38 7.66 17.04
N LYS A 26 0.12 8.19 18.23
CA LYS A 26 -0.96 9.15 18.47
C LYS A 26 -0.53 10.55 18.05
N CYS A 27 -1.35 11.20 17.22
CA CYS A 27 -1.13 12.60 16.85
C CYS A 27 -1.44 13.53 18.04
N ARG A 28 -0.42 14.24 18.56
CA ARG A 28 -0.61 15.20 19.65
C ARG A 28 -1.58 16.36 19.33
N ARG A 29 -1.81 16.65 18.05
CA ARG A 29 -2.68 17.78 17.63
C ARG A 29 -4.16 17.42 17.55
N CYS A 30 -4.50 16.21 17.12
CA CYS A 30 -5.91 15.83 16.85
C CYS A 30 -6.34 14.52 17.51
N GLY A 31 -5.45 13.84 18.22
CA GLY A 31 -5.74 12.58 18.93
C GLY A 31 -5.82 11.33 18.06
N THR A 32 -5.81 11.46 16.72
CA THR A 32 -5.85 10.30 15.82
C THR A 32 -4.64 9.38 16.02
N VAL A 33 -4.91 8.09 16.21
CA VAL A 33 -3.91 7.02 16.18
C VAL A 33 -3.59 6.70 14.72
N ASN A 34 -2.32 6.79 14.33
CA ASN A 34 -1.85 6.50 12.99
C ASN A 34 -1.05 5.20 13.05
N HIS A 35 -1.46 4.21 12.26
CA HIS A 35 -0.73 2.96 12.07
C HIS A 35 0.07 3.08 10.78
N LEU A 36 1.38 2.96 10.87
CA LEU A 36 2.30 3.08 9.75
C LEU A 36 2.96 1.73 9.52
N ARG A 37 2.75 1.18 8.33
CA ARG A 37 3.42 -0.04 7.90
C ARG A 37 4.76 0.29 7.23
N PRO A 38 5.73 -0.64 7.27
CA PRO A 38 6.88 -0.59 6.37
C PRO A 38 6.39 -0.41 4.92
N ASN A 39 7.20 0.22 4.07
CA ASN A 39 6.98 0.08 2.63
C ASN A 39 7.21 -1.41 2.33
N GLU A 40 6.14 -2.15 2.03
CA GLU A 40 6.30 -3.48 1.46
C GLU A 40 7.13 -3.35 0.18
N PRO A 41 8.07 -4.27 -0.09
CA PRO A 41 8.69 -4.32 -1.40
C PRO A 41 7.58 -4.42 -2.44
N GLU A 42 7.70 -3.67 -3.54
CA GLU A 42 6.72 -3.75 -4.62
C GLU A 42 6.57 -5.22 -4.98
N PRO A 43 5.36 -5.80 -4.95
CA PRO A 43 5.17 -7.17 -5.39
C PRO A 43 5.71 -7.23 -6.82
N GLU A 44 6.70 -8.10 -7.05
CA GLU A 44 7.19 -8.39 -8.38
C GLU A 44 5.95 -8.76 -9.20
N ARG A 45 5.54 -7.84 -10.10
CA ARG A 45 4.37 -8.07 -10.92
C ARG A 45 4.68 -9.33 -11.71
N GLN A 46 4.11 -10.44 -11.29
CA GLN A 46 4.16 -11.66 -12.06
C GLN A 46 3.42 -11.33 -13.35
N GLU A 47 4.19 -11.09 -14.41
CA GLU A 47 3.67 -10.88 -15.74
C GLU A 47 2.66 -12.00 -15.98
N ARG A 48 1.44 -11.60 -16.30
CA ARG A 48 0.39 -12.54 -16.68
C ARG A 48 0.96 -13.31 -17.87
N LEU A 49 1.45 -14.53 -17.65
CA LEU A 49 1.79 -15.51 -18.68
C LEU A 49 0.72 -15.35 -19.75
N GLU A 50 1.16 -14.96 -20.93
CA GLU A 50 0.32 -14.55 -22.04
C GLU A 50 -0.82 -15.55 -22.15
N ARG A 51 -2.05 -15.04 -22.04
CA ARG A 51 -3.23 -15.84 -22.35
C ARG A 51 -3.02 -16.29 -23.79
N ASP A 52 -2.70 -17.56 -23.98
CA ASP A 52 -2.80 -18.20 -25.29
C ASP A 52 -4.17 -17.83 -25.85
N VAL A 53 -4.12 -17.11 -26.95
CA VAL A 53 -5.28 -16.65 -27.69
C VAL A 53 -5.97 -17.90 -28.23
N SER A 54 -6.99 -18.38 -27.54
CA SER A 54 -8.06 -19.11 -28.20
C SER A 54 -9.39 -18.59 -27.68
N CYS A 55 -9.95 -17.65 -28.43
CA CYS A 55 -11.35 -17.31 -28.37
C CYS A 55 -12.13 -18.56 -28.82
N GLY A 56 -12.55 -19.37 -27.85
CA GLY A 56 -13.34 -20.58 -28.07
C GLY A 56 -14.68 -20.52 -27.35
N SER A 57 -15.52 -19.52 -27.66
CA SER A 57 -16.94 -19.58 -27.27
C SER A 57 -17.68 -20.55 -28.18
N ILE A 58 -17.57 -21.85 -27.90
CA ILE A 58 -18.50 -22.84 -28.43
C ILE A 58 -19.54 -23.12 -27.36
N SER A 59 -20.65 -22.37 -27.41
CA SER A 59 -21.89 -22.83 -26.77
C SER A 59 -22.69 -23.60 -27.82
N PRO A 60 -22.90 -24.92 -27.68
CA PRO A 60 -23.85 -25.62 -28.53
C PRO A 60 -25.27 -25.18 -28.13
N ARG A 61 -26.03 -24.60 -29.05
CA ARG A 61 -27.48 -24.47 -28.88
C ARG A 61 -28.11 -25.86 -29.04
N LYS A 62 -28.83 -26.32 -28.02
CA LYS A 62 -29.93 -27.27 -28.16
C LYS A 62 -31.19 -26.59 -27.67
#